data_AF-A0AAD4R5Y7-F1
#
_entry.id   AF-A0AAD4R5Y7-F1
#
_cell.length_a   1.000
_cell.length_b   1.000
_cell.length_c   1.000
_cell.angle_alpha   90.00
_cell.angle_beta   90.00
_cell.angle_gamma   90.00
#
_symmetry.space_group_name_H-M   'P 1'
#
loop_
_entity.id
_entity.type
_entity.pdbx_description
1 polymer ?
#
loop_
_entity_poly.entity_id
_entity_poly.type
_entity_poly.pdbx_seq_one_letter_code
_entity_poly.pdbx_strand_id
1 'polypeptide(L)'
;MPTLICAPNTGRIETVWHFDHELDAITSCQEEFKDKVTSCYFHFTKNCLTRAANLGLNQRLKKDPALRKWLRTLIGGVHLKLAHQQALWDYLLQHPPQIREYAAIASFVLYFQGQWNTEASRQLLNQYENDGPRTTNFSEGWNNTLRNQFGSLHPGLGEFFSVSYTKNFQSMQKELYRQSVESERLLRGQPIRLRRRKYREAEAKFAEVRQEYRAVLEANILLEENVEQDEIQAVLIPFARKMAYCFATFIDAETLLERSAVEEELQPGQEMEASNEEISQNSELSAFFANEE
;
A
#
# COMPACT_ATOMS: atom_id res chain seq x y z
N MET A 1 8.83 5.41 10.11
CA MET A 1 8.64 5.26 11.58
C MET A 1 8.99 3.83 11.99
N PRO A 2 9.67 3.62 13.13
CA PRO A 2 9.90 2.30 13.67
C PRO A 2 8.59 1.72 14.21
N THR A 3 8.31 0.46 13.92
CA THR A 3 7.23 -0.30 14.52
C THR A 3 7.80 -1.53 15.22
N LEU A 4 7.30 -1.81 16.41
CA LEU A 4 7.58 -3.03 17.13
C LEU A 4 6.71 -4.16 16.56
N ILE A 5 7.34 -5.20 16.04
CA ILE A 5 6.67 -6.39 15.51
C ILE A 5 7.15 -7.60 16.31
N CYS A 6 6.22 -8.47 16.73
CA CYS A 6 6.59 -9.74 17.34
C CYS A 6 7.04 -10.70 16.24
N ALA A 7 8.28 -11.17 16.30
CA ALA A 7 8.81 -12.13 15.36
C ALA A 7 8.06 -13.48 15.49
N PRO A 8 7.45 -14.01 14.41
CA PRO A 8 6.54 -15.14 14.47
C PRO A 8 7.13 -16.41 15.10
N ASN A 9 8.45 -16.61 14.97
CA ASN A 9 9.13 -17.85 15.35
C ASN A 9 9.94 -17.76 16.64
N THR A 10 10.18 -16.56 17.19
CA THR A 10 11.03 -16.37 18.37
C THR A 10 10.34 -15.68 19.53
N GLY A 11 9.16 -15.09 19.30
CA GLY A 11 8.47 -14.26 20.29
C GLY A 11 9.24 -12.98 20.66
N ARG A 12 10.35 -12.68 19.98
CA ARG A 12 11.13 -11.46 20.19
C ARG A 12 10.43 -10.29 19.54
N ILE A 13 10.43 -9.16 20.24
CA ILE A 13 10.01 -7.89 19.67
C ILE A 13 11.17 -7.38 18.82
N GLU A 14 10.95 -7.30 17.51
CA GLU A 14 11.88 -6.71 16.55
C GLU A 14 11.40 -5.30 16.18
N THR A 15 12.36 -4.38 16.05
CA THR A 15 12.09 -3.06 15.48
C THR A 15 12.16 -3.17 13.97
N VAL A 16 11.06 -2.83 13.30
CA VAL A 16 10.97 -2.78 11.84
C VAL A 16 10.67 -1.36 11.40
N TRP A 17 11.52 -0.80 10.56
CA TRP A 17 11.33 0.53 10.00
C TRP A 17 10.57 0.47 8.69
N HIS A 18 9.52 1.28 8.58
CA HIS A 18 8.74 1.44 7.36
C HIS A 18 9.07 2.77 6.68
N PHE A 19 9.46 2.70 5.40
CA PHE A 19 9.77 3.85 4.56
C PHE A 19 8.99 3.84 3.25
N ASP A 20 8.84 5.02 2.67
CA ASP A 20 8.19 5.25 1.38
C ASP A 20 9.20 5.07 0.24
N HIS A 21 9.80 3.87 0.14
CA HIS A 21 10.81 3.49 -0.87
C HIS A 21 11.89 4.56 -1.19
N GLU A 22 12.20 5.41 -0.21
CA GLU A 22 13.22 6.45 -0.29
C GLU A 22 14.57 5.82 0.05
N LEU A 23 15.34 5.50 -0.99
CA LEU A 23 16.55 4.68 -0.88
C LEU A 23 17.60 5.29 0.06
N ASP A 24 17.76 6.61 0.04
CA ASP A 24 18.72 7.31 0.90
C ASP A 24 18.33 7.18 2.37
N ALA A 25 17.06 7.42 2.69
CA ALA A 25 16.53 7.26 4.06
C ALA A 25 16.62 5.81 4.55
N ILE A 26 16.35 4.85 3.68
CA ILE A 26 16.51 3.41 3.98
C ILE A 26 17.96 3.09 4.27
N THR A 27 18.88 3.55 3.41
CA THR A 27 20.32 3.29 3.52
C THR A 27 20.86 3.88 4.82
N SER A 28 20.58 5.16 5.10
CA SER A 28 20.99 5.80 6.36
C SER A 28 20.42 5.09 7.58
N CYS A 29 19.17 4.61 7.52
CA CYS A 29 18.57 3.85 8.61
C CYS A 29 19.25 2.49 8.84
N GLN A 30 19.58 1.78 7.77
CA GLN A 30 20.27 0.49 7.85
C GLN A 30 21.70 0.63 8.37
N GLU A 31 22.40 1.68 7.96
CA GLU A 31 23.77 1.99 8.42
C GLU A 31 23.82 2.35 9.90
N GLU A 32 22.91 3.22 10.35
CA GLU A 32 22.91 3.73 11.72
C GLU A 32 22.33 2.73 12.73
N PHE A 33 21.14 2.18 12.43
CA PHE A 33 20.38 1.38 13.41
C PHE A 33 20.57 -0.13 13.24
N LYS A 34 21.01 -0.60 12.05
CA LYS A 34 21.14 -2.03 11.71
C LYS A 34 19.87 -2.86 11.93
N ASP A 35 18.73 -2.18 12.08
CA ASP A 35 17.42 -2.77 12.24
C ASP A 35 16.87 -3.25 10.90
N LYS A 36 15.82 -4.07 10.96
CA LYS A 36 15.09 -4.50 9.76
C LYS A 36 14.37 -3.30 9.14
N VAL A 37 14.45 -3.19 7.83
CA VAL A 37 13.74 -2.16 7.06
C VAL A 37 12.83 -2.83 6.04
N THR A 38 11.63 -2.27 5.86
CA THR A 38 10.68 -2.70 4.84
C THR A 38 10.03 -1.49 4.15
N SER A 39 9.64 -1.68 2.90
CA SER A 39 8.90 -0.68 2.13
C SER A 39 7.42 -0.68 2.50
N CYS A 40 6.81 0.49 2.37
CA CYS A 40 5.37 0.66 2.49
C CYS A 40 4.64 -0.04 1.33
N TYR A 41 3.87 -1.08 1.62
CA TYR A 41 3.05 -1.80 0.63
C TYR A 41 1.99 -0.90 -0.02
N PHE A 42 1.44 0.04 0.75
CA PHE A 42 0.48 1.02 0.22
C PHE A 42 1.11 1.88 -0.89
N HIS A 43 2.30 2.45 -0.65
CA HIS A 43 2.98 3.27 -1.65
C HIS A 43 3.46 2.47 -2.85
N PHE A 44 3.94 1.24 -2.65
CA PHE A 44 4.22 0.32 -3.75
C PHE A 44 2.98 0.08 -4.63
N THR A 45 1.84 -0.20 -4.01
CA THR A 45 0.57 -0.40 -4.72
C THR A 45 0.15 0.85 -5.46
N LYS A 46 0.17 2.01 -4.78
CA LYS A 46 -0.13 3.32 -5.38
C LYS A 46 0.75 3.56 -6.61
N ASN A 47 2.07 3.38 -6.49
CA ASN A 47 3.00 3.61 -7.59
C ASN A 47 2.73 2.69 -8.78
N CYS A 48 2.40 1.42 -8.56
CA CYS A 48 2.00 0.51 -9.63
C CYS A 48 0.72 0.99 -10.33
N LEU A 49 -0.31 1.37 -9.57
CA LEU A 49 -1.58 1.83 -10.15
C LEU A 49 -1.42 3.16 -10.89
N THR A 50 -0.71 4.14 -10.30
CA THR A 50 -0.41 5.43 -10.93
C THR A 50 0.44 5.25 -12.17
N ARG A 51 1.42 4.34 -12.17
CA ARG A 51 2.19 4.08 -13.38
C ARG A 51 1.32 3.50 -14.50
N ALA A 52 0.42 2.56 -14.18
CA ALA A 52 -0.52 2.03 -15.16
C ALA A 52 -1.46 3.12 -15.70
N ALA A 53 -1.93 4.02 -14.82
CA ALA A 53 -2.73 5.18 -15.17
C ALA A 53 -2.02 6.11 -16.16
N ASN A 54 -0.77 6.48 -15.87
CA ASN A 54 0.04 7.39 -16.69
C ASN A 54 0.39 6.78 -18.07
N LEU A 55 0.30 5.46 -18.20
CA LEU A 55 0.43 4.74 -19.47
C LEU A 55 -0.90 4.60 -20.22
N GLY A 56 -1.97 5.24 -19.76
CA GLY A 56 -3.29 5.24 -20.39
C GLY A 56 -4.13 3.98 -20.11
N LEU A 57 -3.72 3.10 -19.19
CA LEU A 57 -4.39 1.81 -18.96
C LEU A 57 -5.64 1.91 -18.08
N ASN A 58 -5.96 3.08 -17.51
CA ASN A 58 -7.09 3.25 -16.58
C ASN A 58 -8.43 2.74 -17.12
N GLN A 59 -8.79 3.16 -18.34
CA GLN A 59 -10.05 2.75 -18.95
C GLN A 59 -10.05 1.25 -19.29
N ARG A 60 -8.89 0.69 -19.64
CA ARG A 60 -8.75 -0.73 -19.92
C ARG A 60 -8.86 -1.57 -18.65
N LEU A 61 -8.25 -1.15 -17.54
CA LEU A 61 -8.35 -1.81 -16.23
C LEU A 61 -9.80 -1.98 -15.75
N LYS A 62 -10.68 -1.05 -16.12
CA LYS A 62 -12.13 -1.13 -15.87
C LYS A 62 -12.82 -2.20 -16.72
N LYS A 63 -12.44 -2.34 -17.99
CA LYS A 63 -13.13 -3.18 -18.98
C LYS A 63 -12.54 -4.58 -19.15
N ASP A 64 -11.28 -4.78 -18.77
CA ASP A 64 -10.53 -6.00 -18.99
C ASP A 64 -10.19 -6.70 -17.66
N PRO A 65 -10.91 -7.79 -17.32
CA PRO A 65 -10.63 -8.56 -16.11
C PRO A 65 -9.25 -9.22 -16.12
N ALA A 66 -8.72 -9.60 -17.29
CA ALA A 66 -7.41 -10.25 -17.39
C ALA A 66 -6.29 -9.28 -17.03
N LEU A 67 -6.34 -8.04 -17.55
CA LEU A 67 -5.40 -6.99 -17.17
C LEU A 67 -5.48 -6.67 -15.68
N ARG A 68 -6.70 -6.55 -15.15
CA ARG A 68 -6.94 -6.27 -13.74
C ARG A 68 -6.38 -7.37 -12.84
N LYS A 69 -6.67 -8.63 -13.16
CA LYS A 69 -6.17 -9.80 -12.44
C LYS A 69 -4.65 -9.83 -12.47
N TRP A 70 -4.04 -9.65 -13.64
CA TRP A 70 -2.59 -9.64 -13.80
C TRP A 70 -1.91 -8.58 -12.91
N LEU A 71 -2.38 -7.33 -12.96
CA LEU A 71 -1.81 -6.24 -12.15
C LEU A 71 -1.97 -6.50 -10.64
N ARG A 72 -3.13 -7.03 -10.22
CA ARG A 72 -3.36 -7.42 -8.82
C ARG A 72 -2.48 -8.57 -8.37
N THR A 73 -2.27 -9.57 -9.23
CA THR A 73 -1.39 -10.69 -8.93
C THR A 73 0.05 -10.22 -8.77
N LEU A 74 0.53 -9.30 -9.62
CA LEU A 74 1.85 -8.67 -9.44
C LEU A 74 1.95 -7.99 -8.07
N ILE A 75 0.97 -7.14 -7.72
CA ILE A 75 0.97 -6.42 -6.45
C ILE A 75 0.88 -7.38 -5.25
N GLY A 76 0.05 -8.41 -5.32
CA GLY A 76 -0.12 -9.40 -4.26
C GLY A 76 1.09 -10.31 -4.04
N GLY A 77 1.99 -10.42 -5.03
CA GLY A 77 3.18 -11.27 -4.97
C GLY A 77 4.11 -10.95 -3.81
N VAL A 78 4.10 -9.72 -3.28
CA VAL A 78 4.91 -9.33 -2.12
C VAL A 78 4.59 -10.11 -0.85
N HIS A 79 3.41 -10.74 -0.76
CA HIS A 79 2.98 -11.51 0.41
C HIS A 79 3.44 -12.98 0.37
N LEU A 80 4.07 -13.40 -0.72
CA LEU A 80 4.62 -14.75 -0.87
C LEU A 80 6.04 -14.82 -0.32
N LYS A 81 6.51 -16.05 -0.04
CA LYS A 81 7.93 -16.32 0.29
C LYS A 81 8.81 -15.71 -0.81
N LEU A 82 9.97 -15.17 -0.47
CA LEU A 82 10.79 -14.38 -1.40
C LEU A 82 11.09 -15.10 -2.74
N ALA A 83 11.44 -16.39 -2.69
CA ALA A 83 11.66 -17.20 -3.90
C ALA A 83 10.40 -17.31 -4.77
N HIS A 84 9.23 -17.47 -4.16
CA HIS A 84 7.94 -17.55 -4.86
C HIS A 84 7.50 -16.20 -5.41
N GLN A 85 7.80 -15.11 -4.69
CA GLN A 85 7.61 -13.74 -5.19
C GLN A 85 8.41 -13.54 -6.48
N GLN A 86 9.69 -13.92 -6.49
CA GLN A 86 10.53 -13.82 -7.68
C GLN A 86 9.98 -14.67 -8.84
N ALA A 87 9.72 -15.96 -8.60
CA ALA A 87 9.21 -16.86 -9.63
C ALA A 87 7.88 -16.36 -10.23
N LEU A 88 6.95 -15.92 -9.38
CA LEU A 88 5.68 -15.34 -9.81
C LEU A 88 5.88 -14.09 -10.67
N TRP A 89 6.73 -13.16 -10.23
CA TRP A 89 6.98 -11.92 -10.97
C TRP A 89 7.65 -12.18 -12.31
N ASP A 90 8.68 -13.02 -12.34
CA ASP A 90 9.36 -13.40 -13.58
C ASP A 90 8.37 -14.02 -14.57
N TYR A 91 7.51 -14.93 -14.10
CA TYR A 91 6.46 -15.53 -14.91
C TYR A 91 5.47 -14.49 -15.45
N LEU A 92 4.90 -13.64 -14.59
CA LEU A 92 3.89 -12.66 -15.00
C LEU A 92 4.44 -11.59 -15.96
N LEU A 93 5.71 -11.21 -15.80
CA LEU A 93 6.36 -10.21 -16.65
C LEU A 93 6.72 -10.79 -18.03
N GLN A 94 6.97 -12.11 -18.12
CA GLN A 94 7.13 -12.84 -19.38
C GLN A 94 5.79 -13.15 -20.08
N HIS A 95 4.70 -13.22 -19.31
CA HIS A 95 3.36 -13.54 -19.81
C HIS A 95 2.35 -12.40 -19.52
N PRO A 96 2.60 -11.17 -20.03
CA PRO A 96 1.67 -10.08 -19.85
C PRO A 96 0.36 -10.32 -20.64
N PRO A 97 -0.75 -9.67 -20.24
CA PRO A 97 -2.03 -9.80 -20.93
C PRO A 97 -1.94 -9.30 -22.37
N GLN A 98 -2.52 -10.07 -23.29
CA GLN A 98 -2.51 -9.77 -24.72
C GLN A 98 -3.64 -8.80 -25.07
N ILE A 99 -3.36 -7.50 -24.93
CA ILE A 99 -4.31 -6.42 -25.21
C ILE A 99 -3.81 -5.52 -26.34
N ARG A 100 -4.72 -4.70 -26.90
CA ARG A 100 -4.40 -3.77 -27.99
C ARG A 100 -3.32 -2.76 -27.58
N GLU A 101 -3.30 -2.33 -26.33
CA GLU A 101 -2.35 -1.39 -25.76
C GLU A 101 -0.98 -2.02 -25.42
N TYR A 102 -0.47 -2.92 -26.29
CA TYR A 102 0.77 -3.68 -26.06
C TYR A 102 1.97 -2.79 -25.67
N ALA A 103 2.14 -1.63 -26.31
CA ALA A 103 3.24 -0.71 -26.01
C ALA A 103 3.19 -0.16 -24.57
N ALA A 104 1.99 0.13 -24.06
CA ALA A 104 1.78 0.57 -22.69
C ALA A 104 2.10 -0.55 -21.69
N ILE A 105 1.69 -1.78 -22.01
CA ILE A 105 2.02 -2.95 -21.19
C ILE A 105 3.52 -3.24 -21.18
N ALA A 106 4.19 -3.20 -22.33
CA ALA A 106 5.64 -3.37 -22.41
C ALA A 106 6.37 -2.30 -21.58
N SER A 107 5.92 -1.05 -21.65
CA SER A 107 6.47 0.06 -20.85
C SER A 107 6.23 -0.12 -19.35
N PHE A 108 5.09 -0.69 -18.96
CA PHE A 108 4.83 -1.05 -17.57
C PHE A 108 5.75 -2.19 -17.11
N VAL A 109 5.92 -3.23 -17.93
CA VAL A 109 6.81 -4.37 -17.63
C VAL A 109 8.24 -3.89 -17.41
N LEU A 110 8.77 -3.04 -18.31
CA LEU A 110 10.12 -2.48 -18.17
C LEU A 110 10.27 -1.64 -16.88
N TYR A 111 9.27 -0.81 -16.58
CA TYR A 111 9.22 -0.07 -15.32
C TYR A 111 9.25 -1.01 -14.11
N PHE A 112 8.40 -2.04 -14.12
CA PHE A 112 8.28 -2.95 -12.99
C PHE A 112 9.56 -3.77 -12.79
N GLN A 113 10.17 -4.23 -13.88
CA GLN A 113 11.44 -4.93 -13.86
C GLN A 113 12.56 -4.08 -13.26
N GLY A 114 12.72 -2.84 -13.74
CA GLY A 114 13.78 -1.94 -13.29
C GLY A 114 13.59 -1.42 -11.86
N GLN A 115 12.35 -1.16 -11.44
CA GLN A 115 12.06 -0.55 -10.15
C GLN A 115 11.83 -1.58 -9.04
N TRP A 116 11.06 -2.63 -9.33
CA TRP A 116 10.49 -3.50 -8.31
C TRP A 116 11.04 -4.92 -8.33
N ASN A 117 11.35 -5.47 -9.52
CA ASN A 117 11.88 -6.82 -9.67
C ASN A 117 13.43 -6.88 -9.63
N THR A 118 14.06 -6.04 -8.82
CA THR A 118 15.48 -6.18 -8.47
C THR A 118 15.59 -6.95 -7.14
N GLU A 119 16.75 -7.54 -6.87
CA GLU A 119 16.93 -8.30 -5.62
C GLU A 119 16.73 -7.42 -4.38
N ALA A 120 17.32 -6.22 -4.39
CA ALA A 120 17.18 -5.26 -3.30
C ALA A 120 15.72 -4.82 -3.10
N SER A 121 15.01 -4.48 -4.19
CA SER A 121 13.60 -4.06 -4.11
C SER A 121 12.70 -5.20 -3.65
N ARG A 122 12.92 -6.44 -4.11
CA ARG A 122 12.16 -7.61 -3.68
C ARG A 122 12.28 -7.84 -2.17
N GLN A 123 13.52 -7.85 -1.65
CA GLN A 123 13.78 -8.05 -0.22
C GLN A 123 13.12 -6.97 0.63
N LEU A 124 13.27 -5.71 0.21
CA LEU A 124 12.69 -4.57 0.92
C LEU A 124 11.15 -4.59 0.91
N LEU A 125 10.54 -4.97 -0.21
CA LEU A 125 9.08 -5.03 -0.35
C LEU A 125 8.46 -6.27 0.27
N ASN A 126 9.21 -7.34 0.51
CA ASN A 126 8.65 -8.61 0.93
C ASN A 126 7.86 -8.46 2.25
N GLN A 127 6.58 -8.82 2.19
CA GLN A 127 5.61 -8.75 3.29
C GLN A 127 5.26 -10.16 3.81
N TYR A 128 6.02 -11.18 3.42
CA TYR A 128 5.85 -12.53 3.96
C TYR A 128 6.09 -12.49 5.48
N GLU A 129 5.14 -13.03 6.24
CA GLU A 129 5.14 -12.99 7.72
C GLU A 129 5.16 -11.59 8.35
N ASN A 130 4.83 -10.54 7.60
CA ASN A 130 4.60 -9.23 8.22
C ASN A 130 3.23 -9.20 8.91
N ASP A 131 3.24 -9.36 10.22
CA ASP A 131 2.08 -9.21 11.13
C ASP A 131 1.91 -7.78 11.66
N GLY A 132 2.91 -6.92 11.41
CA GLY A 132 2.87 -5.51 11.74
C GLY A 132 2.19 -4.65 10.69
N PRO A 133 2.36 -3.32 10.77
CA PRO A 133 1.85 -2.40 9.76
C PRO A 133 2.42 -2.74 8.38
N ARG A 134 1.57 -2.58 7.36
CA ARG A 134 1.97 -2.71 5.94
C ARG A 134 1.94 -1.35 5.24
N THR A 135 1.65 -0.29 5.99
CA THR A 135 1.41 1.06 5.47
C THR A 135 2.02 2.10 6.38
N THR A 136 2.51 3.19 5.82
CA THR A 136 2.85 4.44 6.53
C THR A 136 1.64 5.37 6.65
N ASN A 137 0.41 4.93 6.33
CA ASN A 137 -0.83 5.73 6.30
C ASN A 137 -1.14 6.51 7.59
N PHE A 138 -0.51 6.17 8.73
CA PHE A 138 -0.57 7.03 9.90
C PHE A 138 -0.02 8.43 9.60
N SER A 139 1.12 8.52 8.93
CA SER A 139 1.71 9.77 8.47
C SER A 139 0.82 10.48 7.45
N GLU A 140 0.16 9.75 6.55
CA GLU A 140 -0.79 10.36 5.61
C GLU A 140 -2.04 10.92 6.30
N GLY A 141 -2.56 10.20 7.30
CA GLY A 141 -3.69 10.67 8.13
C GLY A 141 -3.33 11.94 8.91
N TRP A 142 -2.09 12.01 9.39
CA TRP A 142 -1.51 13.23 9.96
C TRP A 142 -1.40 14.35 8.94
N ASN A 143 -0.83 14.08 7.77
CA ASN A 143 -0.71 15.06 6.71
C ASN A 143 -2.09 15.59 6.29
N ASN A 144 -3.11 14.74 6.23
CA ASN A 144 -4.49 15.16 5.94
C ASN A 144 -5.08 16.00 7.08
N THR A 145 -4.82 15.64 8.33
CA THR A 145 -5.24 16.41 9.50
C THR A 145 -4.61 17.80 9.48
N LEU A 146 -3.31 17.89 9.20
CA LEU A 146 -2.59 19.15 9.05
C LEU A 146 -3.18 19.95 7.89
N ARG A 147 -3.31 19.37 6.69
CA ARG A 147 -3.91 20.05 5.53
C ARG A 147 -5.28 20.64 5.85
N ASN A 148 -6.16 19.89 6.50
CA ASN A 148 -7.49 20.37 6.89
C ASN A 148 -7.42 21.47 7.95
N GLN A 149 -6.45 21.42 8.86
CA GLN A 149 -6.25 22.47 9.88
C GLN A 149 -5.66 23.75 9.29
N PHE A 150 -4.82 23.65 8.26
CA PHE A 150 -4.21 24.80 7.61
C PHE A 150 -5.02 25.33 6.42
N GLY A 151 -5.96 24.55 5.88
CA GLY A 151 -6.68 24.87 4.65
C GLY A 151 -5.79 24.90 3.40
N SER A 152 -4.58 24.35 3.50
CA SER A 152 -3.54 24.40 2.46
C SER A 152 -2.89 23.03 2.31
N LEU A 153 -2.58 22.65 1.07
CA LEU A 153 -1.85 21.42 0.75
C LEU A 153 -0.39 21.47 1.22
N HIS A 154 0.22 22.65 1.13
CA HIS A 154 1.63 22.89 1.46
C HIS A 154 1.74 24.13 2.35
N PRO A 155 1.39 24.01 3.65
CA PRO A 155 1.41 25.17 4.52
C PRO A 155 2.82 25.75 4.63
N GLY A 156 2.95 27.03 4.29
CA GLY A 156 4.20 27.75 4.41
C GLY A 156 4.61 27.92 5.87
N LEU A 157 5.90 28.15 6.15
CA LEU A 157 6.36 28.41 7.53
C LEU A 157 5.61 29.57 8.19
N GLY A 158 5.30 30.63 7.43
CA GLY A 158 4.49 31.75 7.92
C GLY A 158 3.07 31.35 8.31
N GLU A 159 2.45 30.41 7.58
CA GLU A 159 1.12 29.89 7.90
C GLU A 159 1.17 29.05 9.19
N PHE A 160 2.22 28.22 9.36
CA PHE A 160 2.50 27.52 10.62
C PHE A 160 2.58 28.47 11.82
N PHE A 161 3.30 29.59 11.69
CA PHE A 161 3.39 30.59 12.74
C PHE A 161 2.09 31.39 12.93
N SER A 162 1.31 31.61 11.87
CA SER A 162 0.03 32.34 11.95
C SER A 162 -1.09 31.53 12.62
N VAL A 163 -1.07 30.20 12.48
CA VAL A 163 -2.02 29.29 13.13
C VAL A 163 -1.86 29.31 14.65
N SER A 164 -0.68 29.65 15.18
CA SER A 164 -0.48 29.95 16.61
C SER A 164 -1.34 31.12 17.12
N TYR A 165 -1.80 32.02 16.24
CA TYR A 165 -2.52 33.25 16.61
C TYR A 165 -3.99 33.30 16.13
N THR A 166 -4.51 32.26 15.49
CA THR A 166 -5.85 32.25 14.86
C THR A 166 -6.73 31.07 15.31
N LYS A 167 -7.97 30.98 14.80
CA LYS A 167 -8.98 29.93 15.12
C LYS A 167 -8.44 28.49 15.08
N ASN A 168 -7.40 28.23 14.30
CA ASN A 168 -6.80 26.91 14.12
C ASN A 168 -5.87 26.49 15.28
N PHE A 169 -5.46 27.42 16.16
CA PHE A 169 -4.70 27.11 17.37
C PHE A 169 -5.48 26.17 18.29
N GLN A 170 -6.76 26.46 18.51
CA GLN A 170 -7.62 25.65 19.39
C GLN A 170 -7.85 24.24 18.83
N SER A 171 -7.92 24.08 17.51
CA SER A 171 -8.01 22.74 16.90
C SER A 171 -6.71 21.97 17.03
N MET A 172 -5.55 22.61 16.86
CA MET A 172 -4.26 21.96 17.08
C MET A 172 -4.08 21.55 18.55
N GLN A 173 -4.41 22.43 19.50
CA GLN A 173 -4.36 22.11 20.93
C GLN A 173 -5.28 20.94 21.28
N LYS A 174 -6.50 20.89 20.70
CA LYS A 174 -7.41 19.76 20.88
C LYS A 174 -6.83 18.45 20.34
N GLU A 175 -6.13 18.48 19.21
CA GLU A 175 -5.50 17.30 18.64
C GLU A 175 -4.31 16.82 19.49
N LEU A 176 -3.43 17.73 19.90
CA LEU A 176 -2.34 17.43 20.84
C LEU A 176 -2.86 16.84 22.16
N TYR A 177 -3.93 17.43 22.70
CA TYR A 177 -4.57 16.93 23.92
C TYR A 177 -5.19 15.54 23.73
N ARG A 178 -5.87 15.30 22.61
CA ARG A 178 -6.40 13.96 22.29
C ARG A 178 -5.30 12.92 22.26
N GLN A 179 -4.14 13.28 21.73
CA GLN A 179 -2.99 12.37 21.65
C GLN A 179 -2.32 12.16 22.99
N SER A 180 -2.19 13.19 23.81
CA SER A 180 -1.66 13.04 25.16
C SER A 180 -2.54 12.11 25.99
N VAL A 181 -3.86 12.28 25.92
CA VAL A 181 -4.84 11.42 26.60
C VAL A 181 -4.75 9.98 26.07
N GLU A 182 -4.72 9.77 24.75
CA GLU A 182 -4.63 8.42 24.19
C GLU A 182 -3.27 7.76 24.54
N SER A 183 -2.18 8.51 24.54
CA SER A 183 -0.84 8.01 24.93
C SER A 183 -0.84 7.58 26.39
N GLU A 184 -1.38 8.41 27.28
CA GLU A 184 -1.52 8.07 28.70
C GLU A 184 -2.43 6.85 28.91
N ARG A 185 -3.51 6.75 28.13
CA ARG A 185 -4.41 5.60 28.10
C ARG A 185 -3.65 4.31 27.81
N LEU A 186 -2.81 4.32 26.77
CA LEU A 186 -1.97 3.19 26.36
C LEU A 186 -0.88 2.87 27.39
N LEU A 187 -0.22 3.89 27.95
CA LEU A 187 0.80 3.72 29.01
C LEU A 187 0.22 3.08 30.28
N ARG A 188 -1.06 3.32 30.57
CA ARG A 188 -1.80 2.67 31.67
C ARG A 188 -2.28 1.25 31.32
N GLY A 189 -1.86 0.69 30.19
CA GLY A 189 -2.19 -0.66 29.76
C GLY A 189 -3.63 -0.83 29.27
N GLN A 190 -4.35 0.25 28.96
CA GLN A 190 -5.70 0.12 28.43
C GLN A 190 -5.67 -0.44 27.00
N PRO A 191 -6.69 -1.22 26.60
CA PRO A 191 -6.72 -1.84 25.28
C PRO A 191 -6.78 -0.79 24.17
N ILE A 192 -6.03 -1.02 23.09
CA ILE A 192 -6.07 -0.21 21.88
C ILE A 192 -7.52 -0.19 21.34
N ARG A 193 -7.99 0.98 20.89
CA ARG A 193 -9.32 1.08 20.28
C ARG A 193 -9.42 0.13 19.10
N LEU A 194 -10.49 -0.65 19.06
CA LEU A 194 -10.73 -1.58 17.97
C LEU A 194 -10.85 -0.81 16.65
N ARG A 195 -10.08 -1.25 15.64
CA ARG A 195 -10.21 -0.77 14.25
C ARG A 195 -11.63 -0.98 13.76
N ARG A 196 -12.09 -0.19 12.77
CA ARG A 196 -13.44 -0.36 12.18
C ARG A 196 -13.66 -1.80 11.70
N ARG A 197 -14.90 -2.28 11.78
CA ARG A 197 -15.27 -3.68 11.46
C ARG A 197 -14.72 -4.15 10.11
N LYS A 198 -14.88 -3.34 9.06
CA LYS A 198 -14.38 -3.64 7.70
C LYS A 198 -12.90 -4.03 7.66
N TYR A 199 -12.06 -3.32 8.41
CA TYR A 199 -10.61 -3.59 8.44
C TYR A 199 -10.28 -4.84 9.23
N ARG A 200 -11.05 -5.14 10.28
CA ARG A 200 -10.85 -6.37 11.06
C ARG A 200 -11.27 -7.61 10.26
N GLU A 201 -12.39 -7.53 9.55
CA GLU A 201 -12.85 -8.61 8.66
C GLU A 201 -11.84 -8.87 7.54
N ALA A 202 -11.28 -7.82 6.94
CA ALA A 202 -10.25 -7.95 5.92
C ALA A 202 -8.95 -8.55 6.46
N GLU A 203 -8.50 -8.16 7.66
CA GLU A 203 -7.34 -8.75 8.32
C GLU A 203 -7.57 -10.22 8.68
N ALA A 204 -8.77 -10.58 9.13
CA ALA A 204 -9.13 -11.97 9.43
C ALA A 204 -9.10 -12.86 8.17
N LYS A 205 -9.69 -12.38 7.06
CA LYS A 205 -9.61 -13.06 5.75
C LYS A 205 -8.18 -13.20 5.28
N PHE A 206 -7.36 -12.16 5.44
CA PHE A 206 -5.96 -12.20 5.08
C PHE A 206 -5.18 -13.25 5.90
N ALA A 207 -5.45 -13.32 7.21
CA ALA A 207 -4.85 -14.32 8.08
C ALA A 207 -5.23 -15.76 7.69
N GLU A 208 -6.48 -15.99 7.30
CA GLU A 208 -6.98 -17.28 6.79
C GLU A 208 -6.23 -17.68 5.51
N VAL A 209 -6.17 -16.80 4.50
CA VAL A 209 -5.45 -17.05 3.24
C VAL A 209 -3.97 -17.31 3.48
N ARG A 210 -3.37 -16.62 4.45
CA ARG A 210 -1.97 -16.86 4.85
C ARG A 210 -1.79 -18.22 5.50
N GLN A 211 -2.71 -18.64 6.35
CA GLN A 211 -2.67 -19.96 6.97
C GLN A 211 -2.85 -21.07 5.94
N GLU A 212 -3.77 -20.90 4.98
CA GLU A 212 -3.90 -21.81 3.83
C GLU A 212 -2.58 -21.91 3.06
N TYR A 213 -1.96 -20.76 2.75
CA TYR A 213 -0.68 -20.73 2.04
C TYR A 213 0.43 -21.44 2.82
N ARG A 214 0.55 -21.20 4.13
CA ARG A 214 1.49 -21.91 5.01
C ARG A 214 1.24 -23.40 5.02
N ALA A 215 -0.01 -23.83 5.14
CA ALA A 215 -0.35 -25.25 5.10
C ALA A 215 0.06 -25.89 3.77
N VAL A 216 -0.05 -25.19 2.65
CA VAL A 216 0.44 -25.66 1.35
C VAL A 216 1.97 -25.78 1.33
N LEU A 217 2.70 -24.81 1.90
CA LEU A 217 4.16 -24.87 2.05
C LEU A 217 4.60 -26.04 2.93
N GLU A 218 3.86 -26.34 4.00
CA GLU A 218 4.15 -27.43 4.94
C GLU A 218 3.77 -28.81 4.39
N ALA A 219 2.69 -28.90 3.61
CA ALA A 219 2.14 -30.17 3.13
C ALA A 219 2.82 -30.71 1.87
N ASN A 220 3.39 -29.86 1.01
CA ASN A 220 4.00 -30.28 -0.24
C ASN A 220 5.22 -29.43 -0.61
N ILE A 221 6.25 -30.14 -1.08
CA ILE A 221 7.37 -29.85 -2.01
C ILE A 221 7.24 -28.54 -2.83
N LEU A 222 7.05 -27.38 -2.20
CA LEU A 222 7.30 -26.10 -2.86
C LEU A 222 8.78 -25.79 -2.67
N LEU A 223 9.55 -26.50 -3.51
CA LEU A 223 10.76 -26.08 -4.19
C LEU A 223 11.36 -24.80 -3.60
N GLU A 224 12.35 -24.96 -2.74
CA GLU A 224 13.02 -23.81 -2.15
C GLU A 224 13.77 -22.96 -3.20
N GLU A 225 13.94 -23.46 -4.44
CA GLU A 225 14.70 -22.75 -5.48
C GLU A 225 14.10 -22.75 -6.90
N ASN A 226 13.29 -23.75 -7.32
CA ASN A 226 12.84 -23.88 -8.72
C ASN A 226 11.33 -24.15 -8.86
N VAL A 227 10.49 -23.12 -8.78
CA VAL A 227 9.02 -23.27 -8.96
C VAL A 227 8.70 -23.46 -10.45
N GLU A 228 8.00 -24.54 -10.80
CA GLU A 228 7.62 -24.85 -12.18
C GLU A 228 6.43 -23.98 -12.65
N GLN A 229 6.30 -23.76 -13.96
CA GLN A 229 5.25 -22.89 -14.51
C GLN A 229 3.82 -23.32 -14.13
N ASP A 230 3.57 -24.63 -14.07
CA ASP A 230 2.26 -25.18 -13.70
C ASP A 230 1.92 -24.90 -12.24
N GLU A 231 2.92 -24.89 -11.36
CA GLU A 231 2.75 -24.59 -9.94
C GLU A 231 2.54 -23.10 -9.70
N ILE A 232 3.23 -22.24 -10.45
CA ILE A 232 2.98 -20.80 -10.43
C ILE A 232 1.51 -20.53 -10.74
N GLN A 233 0.98 -21.16 -11.79
CA GLN A 233 -0.39 -20.99 -12.22
C GLN A 233 -1.42 -21.59 -11.25
N ALA A 234 -1.19 -22.82 -10.79
CA ALA A 234 -2.13 -23.56 -9.96
C ALA A 234 -2.13 -23.11 -8.49
N VAL A 235 -1.01 -22.56 -8.00
CA VAL A 235 -0.80 -22.27 -6.57
C VAL A 235 -0.52 -20.80 -6.32
N LEU A 236 0.58 -20.26 -6.88
CA LEU A 236 1.04 -18.92 -6.51
C LEU A 236 0.10 -17.81 -6.98
N ILE A 237 -0.42 -17.90 -8.20
CA ILE A 237 -1.36 -16.92 -8.75
C ILE A 237 -2.64 -16.83 -7.89
N PRO A 238 -3.33 -17.94 -7.55
CA PRO A 238 -4.48 -17.90 -6.65
C PRO A 238 -4.19 -17.23 -5.30
N PHE A 239 -3.09 -17.59 -4.64
CA PHE A 239 -2.74 -17.00 -3.34
C PHE A 239 -2.43 -15.50 -3.44
N ALA A 240 -1.58 -15.09 -4.39
CA ALA A 240 -1.28 -13.68 -4.60
C ALA A 240 -2.56 -12.85 -4.86
N ARG A 241 -3.51 -13.40 -5.63
CA ARG A 241 -4.82 -12.74 -5.86
C ARG A 241 -5.64 -12.61 -4.60
N LYS A 242 -5.85 -13.71 -3.86
CA LYS A 242 -6.60 -13.71 -2.59
C LYS A 242 -5.99 -12.70 -1.59
N MET A 243 -4.66 -12.68 -1.48
CA MET A 243 -3.93 -11.74 -0.61
C MET A 243 -4.14 -10.28 -1.03
N ALA A 244 -3.98 -9.96 -2.32
CA ALA A 244 -4.23 -8.61 -2.84
C ALA A 244 -5.68 -8.16 -2.61
N TYR A 245 -6.65 -9.07 -2.74
CA TYR A 245 -8.06 -8.79 -2.50
C TYR A 245 -8.35 -8.40 -1.06
N CYS A 246 -7.66 -9.01 -0.08
CA CYS A 246 -7.84 -8.62 1.31
C CYS A 246 -7.43 -7.15 1.53
N PHE A 247 -6.44 -6.65 0.80
CA PHE A 247 -5.95 -5.27 0.91
C PHE A 247 -6.67 -4.22 0.07
N ALA A 248 -7.41 -4.66 -0.94
CA ALA A 248 -8.36 -3.81 -1.67
C ALA A 248 -9.27 -2.98 -0.76
N THR A 249 -9.64 -3.53 0.39
CA THR A 249 -10.50 -2.88 1.38
C THR A 249 -9.79 -1.80 2.20
N PHE A 250 -8.46 -1.80 2.21
CA PHE A 250 -7.60 -0.86 2.93
C PHE A 250 -7.13 0.30 2.08
N ILE A 251 -6.98 0.06 0.78
CA ILE A 251 -6.58 1.06 -0.21
C ILE A 251 -7.88 1.65 -0.77
N ASP A 252 -8.35 2.77 -0.21
CA ASP A 252 -9.41 3.58 -0.85
C ASP A 252 -8.85 4.10 -2.18
N ALA A 253 -8.93 3.25 -3.21
CA ALA A 253 -8.43 3.51 -4.56
C ALA A 253 -9.13 4.71 -5.21
N GLU A 254 -10.31 5.08 -4.70
CA GLU A 254 -11.11 6.28 -5.02
C GLU A 254 -10.28 7.55 -4.77
N THR A 255 -9.64 7.66 -3.59
CA THR A 255 -8.74 8.79 -3.28
C THR A 255 -7.41 8.79 -4.04
N LEU A 256 -6.95 7.66 -4.60
CA LEU A 256 -5.59 7.57 -5.15
C LEU A 256 -5.48 8.00 -6.62
N LEU A 257 -6.54 7.79 -7.41
CA LEU A 257 -6.58 8.23 -8.81
C LEU A 257 -7.11 9.66 -8.95
N GLU A 258 -8.05 10.09 -8.10
CA GLU A 258 -8.51 11.48 -8.07
C GLU A 258 -7.39 12.43 -7.65
N ARG A 259 -6.55 12.03 -6.68
CA ARG A 259 -5.43 12.87 -6.23
C ARG A 259 -4.31 13.00 -7.27
N SER A 260 -4.02 11.97 -8.06
CA SER A 260 -2.99 12.10 -9.10
C SER A 260 -3.43 13.00 -10.27
N ALA A 261 -4.73 13.04 -10.57
CA ALA A 261 -5.27 13.95 -11.59
C ALA A 261 -5.28 15.41 -11.11
N VAL A 262 -5.58 15.65 -9.82
CA VAL A 262 -5.57 16.99 -9.22
C VAL A 262 -4.14 17.52 -8.98
N GLU A 263 -3.17 16.64 -8.69
CA GLU A 263 -1.76 17.02 -8.50
C GLU A 263 -1.06 17.46 -9.81
N GLU A 264 -1.61 17.12 -10.99
CA GLU A 264 -1.03 17.49 -12.29
C GLU A 264 -1.67 18.76 -12.92
N GLU A 265 -2.86 19.18 -12.46
CA GLU A 265 -3.59 20.33 -13.04
C GLU A 265 -3.40 21.68 -12.32
N LEU A 266 -2.79 21.72 -11.12
CA LEU A 266 -2.55 22.97 -10.39
C LEU A 266 -1.21 23.62 -10.81
N GLN A 267 -1.24 24.40 -11.89
CA GLN A 267 -0.23 25.44 -12.11
C GLN A 267 -0.33 26.52 -11.01
N PRO A 268 0.79 27.07 -10.52
CA PRO A 268 0.78 28.01 -9.42
C PRO A 268 0.15 29.34 -9.87
N GLY A 269 -1.09 29.62 -9.42
CA GLY A 269 -1.69 30.95 -9.59
C GLY A 269 -3.21 31.04 -9.79
N GLN A 270 -3.99 29.96 -9.73
CA GLN A 270 -5.45 30.08 -9.84
C GLN A 270 -6.13 29.88 -8.48
N GLU A 271 -6.69 30.97 -7.95
CA GLU A 271 -7.61 30.96 -6.80
C GLU A 271 -8.88 30.19 -7.17
N MET A 272 -9.26 29.25 -6.31
CA MET A 272 -10.38 28.35 -6.54
C MET A 272 -11.64 28.92 -5.85
N GLU A 273 -12.50 29.60 -6.61
CA GLU A 273 -13.89 29.85 -6.19
C GLU A 273 -14.67 28.52 -6.27
N ALA A 274 -14.93 27.91 -5.12
CA ALA A 274 -15.72 26.69 -5.04
C ALA A 274 -17.20 26.99 -5.28
N SER A 275 -17.77 26.44 -6.36
CA SER A 275 -19.22 26.33 -6.53
C SER A 275 -19.68 24.92 -6.16
N ASN A 276 -20.71 24.87 -5.30
CA ASN A 276 -21.34 23.66 -4.79
C ASN A 276 -22.22 23.03 -5.87
N GLU A 277 -21.68 22.12 -6.69
CA GLU A 277 -22.53 21.26 -7.53
C GLU A 277 -21.78 20.02 -8.03
N GLU A 278 -21.47 19.06 -7.15
CA GLU A 278 -21.10 17.70 -7.61
C GLU A 278 -21.31 16.65 -6.49
N ILE A 279 -22.57 16.45 -6.12
CA ILE A 279 -23.04 15.31 -5.32
C ILE A 279 -23.85 14.41 -6.24
N SER A 280 -23.19 13.64 -7.13
CA SER A 280 -23.86 12.57 -7.90
C SER A 280 -22.92 11.56 -8.60
N GLN A 281 -21.78 11.16 -8.02
CA GLN A 281 -20.90 10.13 -8.63
C GLN A 281 -20.36 9.06 -7.64
N ASN A 282 -21.07 8.82 -6.53
CA ASN A 282 -20.58 8.04 -5.37
C ASN A 282 -20.89 6.51 -5.37
N SER A 283 -20.76 5.75 -6.48
CA SER A 283 -21.10 4.31 -6.47
C SER A 283 -20.17 3.31 -7.21
N GLU A 284 -18.98 3.69 -7.68
CA GLU A 284 -18.36 2.96 -8.80
C GLU A 284 -17.05 2.19 -8.53
N LEU A 285 -16.42 2.32 -7.35
CA LEU A 285 -15.13 1.66 -7.07
C LEU A 285 -15.18 0.48 -6.08
N SER A 286 -16.25 0.37 -5.29
CA SER A 286 -16.61 -0.93 -4.72
C SER A 286 -16.72 -1.97 -5.84
N ALA A 287 -17.13 -1.61 -7.05
CA ALA A 287 -17.22 -2.54 -8.20
C ALA A 287 -15.87 -3.01 -8.78
N PHE A 288 -14.75 -2.27 -8.61
CA PHE A 288 -13.44 -2.75 -9.05
C PHE A 288 -13.04 -3.99 -8.24
N PHE A 289 -13.23 -3.93 -6.92
CA PHE A 289 -12.85 -4.98 -5.98
C PHE A 289 -13.99 -5.90 -5.54
N ALA A 290 -15.26 -5.59 -5.73
CA ALA A 290 -16.39 -6.43 -5.29
C ALA A 290 -16.91 -7.39 -6.36
N ASN A 291 -16.51 -7.20 -7.63
CA ASN A 291 -16.93 -8.10 -8.71
C ASN A 291 -15.83 -9.13 -8.97
N GLU A 292 -15.95 -10.28 -8.29
CA GLU A 292 -15.53 -11.63 -8.73
C GLU A 292 -15.57 -12.60 -7.53
N GLU A 293 -16.75 -13.20 -7.32
CA GLU A 293 -16.81 -14.67 -7.12
C GLU A 293 -16.65 -15.35 -8.49
#